data_AF-A0A3A0BAQ8-F1
#
_entry.id   AF-A0A3A0BAQ8-F1
#
_cell.length_a   1.000
_cell.length_b   1.000
_cell.length_c   1.000
_cell.angle_alpha   90.00
_cell.angle_beta   90.00
_cell.angle_gamma   90.00
#
_symmetry.space_group_name_H-M   'P 1'
#
loop_
_entity.id
_entity.type
_entity.pdbx_description
1 polymer ?
#
loop_
_entity_poly.entity_id
_entity_poly.type
_entity_poly.pdbx_seq_one_letter_code
_entity_poly.pdbx_strand_id
1 'polypeptide(L)'
;MAVYGLDAPRLLRLLPPALTLALFVTGRELLKTLEDLPGDRAAGKQTLALRRGTQAVAALVALAAWLTTAAALSGVVWLGYSGLYAMLVSLGVLLPLHAAALDLWRDPRPTRARRWLVVLKGSYAAGLLALWLV
;
A
#
# COMPACT_ATOMS: atom_id res chain seq x y z
N MET A 1 -12.28 -29.19 -13.49
CA MET A 1 -12.57 -28.71 -14.86
C MET A 1 -12.45 -27.20 -14.84
N ALA A 2 -11.44 -26.64 -15.51
CA ALA A 2 -11.24 -25.20 -15.63
C ALA A 2 -12.09 -24.70 -16.80
N VAL A 3 -13.08 -23.87 -16.51
CA VAL A 3 -13.84 -23.16 -17.54
C VAL A 3 -13.09 -21.83 -17.71
N TYR A 4 -12.42 -21.64 -18.86
CA TYR A 4 -11.59 -20.47 -19.24
C TYR A 4 -10.16 -20.34 -18.66
N GLY A 5 -9.50 -21.43 -18.24
CA GLY A 5 -8.09 -21.37 -17.78
C GLY A 5 -7.89 -20.72 -16.40
N LEU A 6 -8.99 -20.38 -15.72
CA LEU A 6 -9.02 -19.96 -14.33
C LEU A 6 -9.08 -21.20 -13.44
N ASP A 7 -7.93 -21.67 -13.01
CA ASP A 7 -7.81 -22.73 -12.01
C ASP A 7 -7.91 -22.12 -10.61
N ALA A 8 -8.85 -22.59 -9.77
CA ALA A 8 -8.96 -22.21 -8.36
C ALA A 8 -7.62 -22.18 -7.59
N PRO A 9 -6.71 -23.17 -7.71
CA PRO A 9 -5.41 -23.11 -7.03
C PRO A 9 -4.50 -21.98 -7.53
N ARG A 10 -4.58 -21.62 -8.82
CA ARG A 10 -3.83 -20.48 -9.37
C ARG A 10 -4.38 -19.16 -8.85
N LEU A 11 -5.71 -19.04 -8.76
CA LEU A 11 -6.36 -17.86 -8.19
C LEU A 11 -6.00 -17.66 -6.72
N LEU A 12 -6.00 -18.73 -5.93
CA LEU A 12 -5.56 -18.68 -4.53
C LEU A 12 -4.11 -18.23 -4.40
N ARG A 13 -3.23 -18.65 -5.33
CA ARG A 13 -1.85 -18.18 -5.39
C ARG A 13 -1.68 -16.72 -5.81
N LEU A 14 -2.67 -16.09 -6.43
CA LEU A 14 -2.60 -14.67 -6.80
C LEU A 14 -3.29 -13.77 -5.78
N LEU A 15 -4.05 -14.34 -4.84
CA LEU A 15 -4.79 -13.57 -3.86
C LEU A 15 -3.88 -12.73 -2.94
N PRO A 16 -2.79 -13.27 -2.33
CA PRO A 16 -1.90 -12.46 -1.51
C PRO A 16 -1.30 -11.24 -2.24
N PRO A 17 -0.65 -11.37 -3.42
CA PRO A 17 -0.08 -10.21 -4.09
C PRO A 17 -1.15 -9.23 -4.60
N ALA A 18 -2.33 -9.72 -5.00
CA ALA A 18 -3.46 -8.84 -5.37
C ALA A 18 -3.95 -8.01 -4.18
N LEU A 19 -4.11 -8.63 -3.00
CA LEU A 19 -4.47 -7.93 -1.77
C LEU A 19 -3.36 -6.96 -1.34
N THR A 20 -2.10 -7.37 -1.40
CA THR A 20 -0.95 -6.48 -1.13
C THR A 20 -0.98 -5.25 -2.04
N LEU A 21 -1.19 -5.42 -3.34
CA LEU A 21 -1.29 -4.30 -4.28
C LEU A 21 -2.48 -3.39 -3.97
N ALA A 22 -3.67 -3.97 -3.76
CA ALA A 22 -4.88 -3.21 -3.48
C ALA A 22 -4.76 -2.37 -2.20
N LEU A 23 -4.24 -2.97 -1.12
CA LEU A 23 -4.03 -2.30 0.16
C LEU A 23 -2.91 -1.25 0.09
N PHE A 24 -1.83 -1.53 -0.65
CA PHE A 24 -0.76 -0.57 -0.91
C PHE A 24 -1.28 0.67 -1.67
N VAL A 25 -2.05 0.45 -2.74
CA VAL A 25 -2.67 1.55 -3.51
C VAL A 25 -3.65 2.33 -2.65
N THR A 26 -4.44 1.64 -1.82
CA THR A 26 -5.35 2.30 -0.86
C THR A 26 -4.58 3.18 0.11
N GLY A 27 -3.48 2.69 0.68
CA GLY A 27 -2.60 3.49 1.54
C GLY A 27 -2.07 4.75 0.83
N ARG A 28 -1.69 4.64 -0.44
CA ARG A 28 -1.24 5.78 -1.24
C ARG A 28 -2.34 6.79 -1.55
N GLU A 29 -3.55 6.34 -1.88
CA GLU A 29 -4.67 7.25 -2.10
C GLU A 29 -5.03 7.99 -0.81
N LEU A 30 -4.92 7.34 0.36
CA LEU A 30 -5.03 8.01 1.65
C LEU A 30 -3.95 9.10 1.83
N LEU A 31 -2.68 8.79 1.54
CA LEU A 31 -1.61 9.81 1.55
C LEU A 31 -1.92 10.98 0.61
N LYS A 32 -2.46 10.71 -0.57
CA LYS A 32 -2.79 11.72 -1.56
C LYS A 32 -3.83 12.70 -1.04
N THR A 33 -4.81 12.24 -0.25
CA THR A 33 -5.75 13.15 0.43
C THR A 33 -5.08 14.12 1.40
N LEU A 34 -3.90 13.78 1.95
CA LEU A 34 -3.12 14.69 2.79
C LEU A 34 -2.31 15.68 1.95
N GLU A 35 -1.71 15.24 0.84
CA GLU A 35 -1.01 16.12 -0.12
C GLU A 35 -1.95 17.18 -0.69
N ASP A 36 -3.14 16.76 -1.12
CA ASP A 36 -4.11 17.60 -1.82
C ASP A 36 -4.92 18.50 -0.86
N LEU A 37 -4.73 18.38 0.45
CA LEU A 37 -5.51 19.09 1.47
C LEU A 37 -5.66 20.62 1.22
N PRO A 38 -4.59 21.38 0.87
CA PRO A 38 -4.72 22.81 0.59
C PRO A 38 -5.57 23.09 -0.65
N GLY A 39 -5.39 22.29 -1.71
CA GLY A 39 -6.13 22.42 -2.96
C GLY A 39 -7.60 22.01 -2.82
N ASP A 40 -7.87 20.92 -2.10
CA ASP A 40 -9.21 20.45 -1.79
C ASP A 40 -9.99 21.47 -0.98
N ARG A 41 -9.33 22.14 -0.01
CA ARG A 41 -9.94 23.21 0.78
C ARG A 41 -10.30 24.41 -0.10
N ALA A 42 -9.40 24.84 -0.96
CA ALA A 42 -9.65 25.96 -1.88
C ALA A 42 -10.76 25.65 -2.89
N ALA A 43 -10.87 24.39 -3.32
CA ALA A 43 -11.90 23.94 -4.25
C ALA A 43 -13.23 23.55 -3.57
N GLY A 44 -13.35 23.69 -2.25
CA GLY A 44 -14.56 23.33 -1.50
C GLY A 44 -14.90 21.82 -1.51
N LYS A 45 -13.93 20.95 -1.77
CA LYS A 45 -14.13 19.50 -1.81
C LYS A 45 -14.30 18.92 -0.41
N GLN A 46 -15.02 17.80 -0.31
CA GLN A 46 -15.26 17.08 0.94
C GLN A 46 -14.42 15.79 0.98
N THR A 47 -13.09 15.91 1.15
CA THR A 47 -12.21 14.74 1.25
C THR A 47 -12.08 14.23 2.69
N LEU A 48 -11.59 12.99 2.84
CA LEU A 48 -11.47 12.34 4.15
C LEU A 48 -10.60 13.15 5.12
N ALA A 49 -9.50 13.72 4.62
CA ALA A 49 -8.60 14.55 5.42
C ALA A 49 -9.27 15.85 5.92
N LEU A 50 -10.20 16.43 5.16
CA LEU A 50 -11.00 17.58 5.59
C LEU A 50 -12.12 17.18 6.56
N ARG A 51 -12.76 16.02 6.36
CA ARG A 51 -13.90 15.57 7.18
C ARG A 51 -13.50 14.96 8.52
N ARG A 52 -12.39 14.21 8.57
CA ARG A 52 -11.95 13.44 9.74
C ARG A 52 -10.62 13.94 10.32
N GLY A 53 -9.99 14.92 9.67
CA GLY A 53 -8.70 15.45 10.08
C GLY A 53 -7.52 14.62 9.59
N THR A 54 -6.34 15.23 9.60
CA THR A 54 -5.10 14.64 9.07
C THR A 54 -4.59 13.47 9.91
N GLN A 55 -4.79 13.51 11.23
CA GLN A 55 -4.40 12.43 12.15
C GLN A 55 -5.20 11.14 11.93
N ALA A 56 -6.50 11.25 11.67
CA ALA A 56 -7.31 10.08 11.35
C ALA A 56 -6.85 9.41 10.05
N VAL A 57 -6.48 10.20 9.04
CA VAL A 57 -5.93 9.67 7.79
C VAL A 57 -4.57 9.01 8.03
N ALA A 58 -3.67 9.61 8.82
CA ALA A 58 -2.40 8.99 9.19
C ALA A 58 -2.59 7.62 9.88
N ALA A 59 -3.60 7.49 10.73
CA ALA A 59 -3.96 6.21 11.34
C ALA A 59 -4.46 5.17 10.32
N LEU A 60 -5.27 5.59 9.34
CA LEU A 60 -5.72 4.71 8.27
C LEU A 60 -4.57 4.27 7.35
N VAL A 61 -3.58 5.13 7.13
CA VAL A 61 -2.35 4.79 6.40
C VAL A 61 -1.57 3.73 7.16
N ALA A 62 -1.40 3.89 8.47
CA ALA A 62 -0.73 2.88 9.30
C ALA A 62 -1.47 1.54 9.30
N LEU A 63 -2.81 1.57 9.37
CA LEU A 63 -3.63 0.37 9.23
C LEU A 63 -3.43 -0.29 7.86
N ALA A 64 -3.47 0.48 6.78
CA ALA A 64 -3.23 -0.02 5.43
C ALA A 64 -1.82 -0.66 5.31
N ALA A 65 -0.80 -0.09 5.95
CA ALA A 65 0.54 -0.64 5.98
C ALA A 65 0.62 -2.00 6.69
N TRP A 66 -0.04 -2.14 7.84
CA TRP A 66 -0.13 -3.41 8.56
C TRP A 66 -0.92 -4.47 7.79
N LEU A 67 -2.05 -4.11 7.19
CA LEU A 67 -2.83 -5.03 6.37
C LEU A 67 -2.06 -5.46 5.11
N THR A 68 -1.34 -4.53 4.48
CA THR A 68 -0.46 -4.82 3.33
C THR A 68 0.62 -5.83 3.72
N THR A 69 1.20 -5.68 4.92
CA THR A 69 2.19 -6.62 5.48
C THR A 69 1.58 -7.99 5.73
N ALA A 70 0.43 -8.05 6.38
CA ALA A 70 -0.27 -9.32 6.64
C ALA A 70 -0.61 -10.06 5.33
N ALA A 71 -1.11 -9.34 4.32
CA ALA A 71 -1.37 -9.90 3.00
C ALA A 71 -0.09 -10.44 2.34
N ALA A 72 1.00 -9.65 2.33
CA ALA A 72 2.26 -10.05 1.71
C ALA A 72 2.88 -11.30 2.38
N LEU A 73 2.91 -11.32 3.71
CA LEU A 73 3.48 -12.42 4.48
C LEU A 73 2.61 -13.68 4.41
N SER A 74 1.31 -13.56 4.16
CA SER A 74 0.44 -14.72 4.00
C SER A 74 0.89 -15.63 2.83
N GLY A 75 1.36 -15.05 1.73
CA GLY A 75 1.90 -15.82 0.61
C GLY A 75 3.21 -16.54 0.94
N VAL A 76 4.08 -15.92 1.75
CA VAL A 76 5.34 -16.54 2.20
C VAL A 76 5.07 -17.70 3.15
N VAL A 77 4.24 -17.47 4.18
CA VAL A 77 4.00 -18.43 5.25
C VAL A 77 3.14 -19.61 4.78
N TRP A 78 2.08 -19.34 4.01
CA TRP A 78 1.06 -20.36 3.69
C TRP A 78 1.19 -20.94 2.28
N LEU A 79 1.83 -20.23 1.34
CA LEU A 79 1.92 -20.63 -0.07
C LEU A 79 3.36 -20.90 -0.54
N GLY A 80 4.35 -20.74 0.35
CA GLY A 80 5.74 -21.11 0.10
C GLY A 80 6.43 -20.20 -0.94
N TYR A 81 6.05 -18.92 -1.00
CA TYR A 81 6.74 -17.97 -1.89
C TYR A 81 8.23 -17.85 -1.55
N SER A 82 9.03 -17.55 -2.58
CA SER A 82 10.49 -17.52 -2.45
C SER A 82 11.00 -16.45 -1.46
N GLY A 83 12.18 -16.69 -0.89
CA GLY A 83 12.86 -15.69 -0.07
C GLY A 83 13.17 -14.40 -0.84
N LEU A 84 13.40 -14.50 -2.16
CA LEU A 84 13.60 -13.34 -3.03
C LEU A 84 12.32 -12.49 -3.15
N TYR A 85 11.15 -13.12 -3.29
CA TYR A 85 9.85 -12.43 -3.22
C TYR A 85 9.72 -11.67 -1.89
N ALA A 86 9.98 -12.34 -0.77
CA ALA A 86 9.87 -11.74 0.56
C ALA A 86 10.80 -10.54 0.73
N MET A 87 12.04 -10.63 0.22
CA MET A 87 13.01 -9.53 0.24
C MET A 87 12.54 -8.33 -0.59
N LEU A 88 12.10 -8.56 -1.84
CA LEU A 88 11.65 -7.50 -2.74
C LEU A 88 10.41 -6.77 -2.20
N VAL A 89 9.41 -7.50 -1.71
CA VAL A 89 8.21 -6.89 -1.13
C VAL A 89 8.54 -6.15 0.17
N SER A 90 9.36 -6.73 1.04
CA SER A 90 9.71 -6.10 2.31
C SER A 90 10.48 -4.79 2.11
N LEU A 91 11.53 -4.81 1.29
CA LEU A 91 12.38 -3.62 1.08
C LEU A 91 11.76 -2.62 0.12
N GLY A 92 11.08 -3.08 -0.92
CA GLY A 92 10.56 -2.23 -1.98
C GLY A 92 9.16 -1.68 -1.73
N VAL A 93 8.34 -2.37 -0.94
CA VAL A 93 6.92 -2.00 -0.73
C VAL A 93 6.64 -1.72 0.75
N LEU A 94 6.91 -2.68 1.64
CA LEU A 94 6.53 -2.59 3.05
C LEU A 94 7.33 -1.54 3.80
N LEU A 95 8.66 -1.51 3.62
CA LEU A 95 9.55 -0.58 4.30
C LEU A 95 9.22 0.89 3.96
N PRO A 96 9.08 1.30 2.67
CA PRO A 96 8.67 2.67 2.34
C PRO A 96 7.28 3.02 2.87
N LEU A 97 6.32 2.09 2.82
CA LEU A 97 4.95 2.35 3.29
C LEU A 97 4.90 2.53 4.82
N HIS A 98 5.60 1.69 5.57
CA HIS A 98 5.70 1.84 7.03
C HIS A 98 6.48 3.08 7.43
N ALA A 99 7.56 3.40 6.71
CA ALA A 99 8.31 4.63 6.97
C ALA A 99 7.44 5.87 6.73
N ALA A 100 6.61 5.87 5.68
CA ALA A 100 5.61 6.91 5.43
C ALA A 100 4.56 6.98 6.56
N ALA A 101 4.03 5.84 6.98
CA ALA A 101 3.05 5.77 8.06
C ALA A 101 3.61 6.33 9.38
N LEU A 102 4.83 5.96 9.76
CA LEU A 102 5.49 6.43 10.98
C LEU A 102 5.80 7.93 10.93
N ASP A 103 6.27 8.44 9.79
CA ASP A 103 6.58 9.86 9.62
C ASP A 103 5.32 10.74 9.66
N LEU A 104 4.22 10.27 9.05
CA LEU A 104 2.93 10.96 9.05
C LEU A 104 2.20 10.84 10.39
N TRP A 105 2.35 9.73 11.12
CA TRP A 105 1.78 9.58 12.45
C TRP A 105 2.32 10.64 13.41
N ARG A 106 3.62 10.97 13.30
CA ARG A 106 4.25 12.03 14.09
C ARG A 106 3.76 13.41 13.67
N ASP A 107 3.62 13.63 12.36
CA ASP A 107 3.35 14.95 11.81
C ASP A 107 2.75 14.85 10.38
N PRO A 108 1.41 14.85 10.24
CA PRO A 108 0.73 14.60 8.98
C PRO A 108 0.60 15.88 8.13
N ARG A 109 1.74 16.51 7.81
CA ARG A 109 1.80 17.68 6.94
C ARG A 109 1.70 17.30 5.45
N PRO A 110 1.01 18.10 4.61
CA PRO A 110 0.91 17.87 3.17
C PRO A 110 2.28 17.72 2.47
N THR A 111 3.28 18.49 2.91
CA THR A 111 4.64 18.45 2.35
C THR A 111 5.35 17.12 2.61
N ARG A 112 5.09 16.48 3.77
CA ARG A 112 5.63 15.15 4.09
C ARG A 112 4.92 14.07 3.29
N ALA A 113 3.60 14.14 3.17
CA ALA A 113 2.81 13.22 2.35
C ALA A 113 3.30 13.22 0.89
N ARG A 114 3.54 14.40 0.31
CA ARG A 114 4.11 14.56 -1.04
C ARG A 114 5.47 13.88 -1.20
N ARG A 115 6.39 14.06 -0.25
CA ARG A 115 7.71 13.41 -0.28
C ARG A 115 7.58 11.89 -0.32
N TRP A 116 6.75 11.33 0.54
CA TRP A 116 6.52 9.88 0.58
C TRP A 116 5.80 9.36 -0.65
N LEU A 117 4.87 10.11 -1.25
CA LEU A 117 4.23 9.71 -2.51
C LEU A 117 5.23 9.61 -3.67
N VAL A 118 6.26 10.45 -3.71
CA VAL A 118 7.35 10.31 -4.68
C VAL A 118 8.15 9.02 -4.44
N VAL A 119 8.50 8.72 -3.19
CA VAL A 119 9.22 7.48 -2.84
C VAL A 119 8.38 6.24 -3.19
N LEU A 120 7.11 6.25 -2.80
CA LEU A 120 6.17 5.14 -3.00
C LEU A 120 5.84 4.88 -4.47
N LYS A 121 6.06 5.84 -5.39
CA LYS A 121 6.00 5.57 -6.84
C LYS A 121 7.02 4.52 -7.25
N GLY A 122 8.22 4.55 -6.66
CA GLY A 122 9.27 3.55 -6.90
C GLY A 122 8.86 2.14 -6.46
N SER A 123 8.02 2.02 -5.45
CA SER A 123 7.53 0.73 -4.94
C SER A 123 6.72 -0.07 -5.97
N TYR A 124 6.16 0.56 -7.02
CA TYR A 124 5.49 -0.19 -8.09
C TYR A 124 6.46 -1.09 -8.85
N ALA A 125 7.68 -0.63 -9.12
CA ALA A 125 8.67 -1.44 -9.82
C ALA A 125 9.04 -2.67 -8.99
N ALA A 126 9.27 -2.49 -7.68
CA ALA A 126 9.57 -3.59 -6.78
C ALA A 126 8.39 -4.58 -6.64
N GLY A 127 7.16 -4.07 -6.51
CA GLY A 127 5.96 -4.90 -6.42
C GLY A 127 5.71 -5.70 -7.70
N LEU A 128 5.93 -5.10 -8.87
CA LEU A 128 5.85 -5.81 -10.15
C LEU A 128 6.91 -6.88 -10.24
N LEU A 129 8.18 -6.58 -9.95
CA LEU A 129 9.26 -7.59 -9.96
C LEU A 129 8.97 -8.75 -8.99
N ALA A 130 8.42 -8.47 -7.81
CA ALA A 130 8.02 -9.51 -6.87
C ALA A 130 6.91 -10.40 -7.43
N LEU A 131 5.91 -9.84 -8.14
CA LEU A 131 4.82 -10.61 -8.72
C LEU A 131 5.30 -11.67 -9.73
N TRP A 132 6.39 -11.42 -10.45
CA TRP A 132 6.99 -12.39 -11.38
C TRP A 132 7.59 -13.64 -10.71
N LEU A 133 7.71 -13.63 -9.38
CA LEU A 133 8.33 -14.70 -8.58
C LEU A 133 7.32 -15.58 -7.83
N VAL A 134 6.02 -15.34 -8.02
CA VAL A 134 4.89 -16.02 -7.37
C VAL A 134 4.29 -17.09 -8.29
#